data_AF-A0A6P0M8Z7-F1
#
_entry.id   AF-A0A6P0M8Z7-F1
#
_cell.length_a   1.000
_cell.length_b   1.000
_cell.length_c   1.000
_cell.angle_alpha   90.00
_cell.angle_beta   90.00
_cell.angle_gamma   90.00
#
_symmetry.space_group_name_H-M   'P 1'
#
loop_
_entity.id
_entity.type
_entity.pdbx_description
1 polymer ?
#
loop_
_entity_poly.entity_id
_entity_poly.type
_entity_poly.pdbx_seq_one_letter_code
_entity_poly.pdbx_strand_id
1 'polypeptide(L)' 'MLVLEYKVKAKQAQYQAIDEAIRTVQFIRNKCLRYWMDAPREANLLRFDLNKYSTELRNEFIFVKDLNSMA' A
#
# COMPACT_ATOMS: atom_id res chain seq x y z
N MET A 1 -0.25 27.41 -18.57
CA MET A 1 0.10 26.05 -18.14
C MET A 1 -0.68 25.09 -19.02
N LEU A 2 -0.02 24.25 -19.81
CA LEU A 2 -0.70 23.25 -20.64
C LEU A 2 -0.86 21.98 -19.79
N VAL A 3 -2.10 21.56 -19.56
CA VAL A 3 -2.39 20.29 -18.88
C VAL A 3 -2.94 19.34 -19.93
N LEU A 4 -2.31 18.18 -20.05
CA LEU A 4 -2.76 17.12 -20.94
C LEU A 4 -3.40 16.02 -20.09
N GLU A 5 -4.73 15.92 -20.18
CA GLU A 5 -5.49 14.87 -19.52
C GLU A 5 -5.84 13.77 -20.52
N TYR A 6 -5.49 12.53 -20.17
CA TYR A 6 -5.83 11.35 -20.97
C TYR A 6 -6.37 10.25 -20.06
N LYS A 7 -7.35 9.51 -20.57
CA LYS A 7 -7.80 8.27 -19.93
C LYS A 7 -6.85 7.14 -20.30
N VAL A 8 -6.51 6.31 -19.33
CA VAL A 8 -5.69 5.11 -19.59
C VAL A 8 -6.47 4.21 -20.55
N LYS A 9 -5.82 3.77 -21.63
CA LYS A 9 -6.32 2.71 -22.53
C LYS A 9 -5.44 1.49 -22.33
N ALA A 10 -6.01 0.44 -21.76
CA ALA A 10 -5.27 -0.75 -21.39
C ALA A 10 -6.05 -2.02 -21.77
N LYS A 11 -5.39 -3.18 -21.76
CA LYS A 11 -6.04 -4.48 -21.88
C LYS A 11 -6.76 -4.82 -20.57
N GLN A 12 -7.75 -5.71 -20.63
CA GLN A 12 -8.50 -6.14 -19.44
C GLN A 12 -7.59 -6.62 -18.30
N ALA A 13 -6.56 -7.43 -18.63
CA ALA A 13 -5.59 -7.91 -17.64
C ALA A 13 -4.80 -6.78 -16.96
N GLN A 14 -4.54 -5.67 -17.66
CA GLN A 14 -3.84 -4.52 -17.09
C GLN A 14 -4.74 -3.71 -16.16
N TYR A 15 -6.02 -3.55 -16.51
CA TYR A 15 -6.99 -2.93 -15.58
C TYR A 15 -7.12 -3.75 -14.30
N GLN A 16 -7.21 -5.08 -14.41
CA GLN A 16 -7.26 -5.97 -13.26
C GLN A 16 -6.01 -5.84 -12.37
N ALA A 17 -4.82 -5.79 -12.97
CA ALA A 17 -3.58 -5.58 -12.22
C ALA A 17 -3.54 -4.21 -11.51
N ILE A 18 -4.08 -3.15 -12.14
CA ILE A 18 -4.21 -1.83 -11.52
C ILE A 18 -5.17 -1.88 -10.32
N ASP A 19 -6.34 -2.50 -10.49
CA ASP A 19 -7.34 -2.63 -9.41
C ASP A 19 -6.79 -3.44 -8.24
N GLU A 20 -6.05 -4.52 -8.52
CA GLU A 20 -5.38 -5.33 -7.50
C GLU A 20 -4.29 -4.54 -6.77
N ALA A 21 -3.47 -3.78 -7.48
CA ALA A 21 -2.46 -2.91 -6.87
C ALA A 21 -3.10 -1.85 -5.97
N ILE A 22 -4.17 -1.19 -6.43
CA ILE A 22 -4.91 -0.19 -5.63
C ILE A 22 -5.46 -0.83 -4.36
N ARG A 23 -6.12 -2.00 -4.47
CA ARG A 23 -6.66 -2.72 -3.32
C ARG A 23 -5.57 -3.07 -2.31
N THR A 24 -4.43 -3.52 -2.80
CA THR A 24 -3.32 -3.97 -1.94
C THR A 24 -2.65 -2.79 -1.22
N VAL A 25 -2.40 -1.67 -1.91
CA VAL A 25 -1.87 -0.45 -1.28
C VAL A 25 -2.86 0.13 -0.26
N GLN A 26 -4.16 0.15 -0.57
CA GLN A 26 -5.19 0.58 0.38
C GLN A 26 -5.22 -0.29 1.64
N PHE A 27 -5.08 -1.62 1.47
CA PHE A 27 -5.01 -2.55 2.59
C PHE A 27 -3.81 -2.25 3.50
N ILE A 28 -2.60 -2.16 2.94
CA ILE A 28 -1.38 -1.85 3.72
C ILE A 28 -1.53 -0.51 4.43
N ARG A 29 -1.96 0.54 3.71
CA ARG A 29 -2.17 1.86 4.29
C ARG A 29 -3.12 1.81 5.48
N ASN A 30 -4.26 1.15 5.33
CA ASN A 30 -5.26 1.06 6.39
C ASN A 30 -4.74 0.28 7.60
N LYS A 31 -3.97 -0.79 7.37
CA LYS A 31 -3.31 -1.54 8.44
C LYS A 31 -2.26 -0.69 9.16
N CYS A 32 -1.38 0.01 8.45
CA CYS A 32 -0.38 0.90 9.03
C CYS A 32 -1.03 2.03 9.84
N LEU A 33 -2.11 2.64 9.33
CA LEU A 33 -2.86 3.66 10.06
C LEU A 33 -3.48 3.11 11.34
N ARG A 34 -4.10 1.92 11.27
CA ARG A 34 -4.66 1.26 12.45
C ARG A 34 -3.57 0.93 13.48
N TYR A 35 -2.47 0.34 13.05
CA TYR A 35 -1.32 0.04 13.88
C TYR A 35 -0.77 1.29 14.58
N TRP A 36 -0.69 2.42 13.85
CA TRP A 36 -0.27 3.70 14.43
C TRP A 36 -1.26 4.26 15.45
N MET A 37 -2.57 4.18 15.15
CA MET A 37 -3.63 4.68 16.03
C MET A 37 -3.74 3.88 17.33
N ASP A 38 -3.54 2.57 17.26
CA ASP A 38 -3.68 1.68 18.42
C ASP A 38 -2.42 1.66 19.29
N ALA A 39 -1.31 2.23 18.82
CA ALA A 39 -0.07 2.28 19.57
C ALA A 39 -0.13 3.26 20.75
N PRO A 40 0.49 2.93 21.90
CA PRO A 40 0.62 3.86 23.02
C PRO A 40 1.39 5.12 22.60
N ARG A 41 1.03 6.27 23.18
CA ARG A 41 1.69 7.55 22.84
C ARG A 41 3.18 7.53 23.17
N GLU A 42 3.60 6.78 24.18
CA GLU A 42 5.02 6.69 24.56
C GLU A 42 5.85 5.89 23.55
N ALA A 43 5.20 5.01 22.76
CA ALA A 43 5.87 4.18 21.76
C ALA A 43 6.45 5.01 20.60
N ASN A 44 5.95 6.24 20.38
CA ASN A 44 6.47 7.19 19.39
C ASN A 44 6.76 6.55 18.02
N LEU A 45 5.79 5.82 17.46
CA LEU A 45 5.98 5.12 16.18
C LEU A 45 6.39 6.08 15.06
N LEU A 46 7.47 5.74 14.37
CA LEU A 46 8.07 6.51 13.29
C LEU A 46 7.90 5.79 11.94
N ARG A 47 8.29 6.48 10.87
CA ARG A 47 8.28 5.96 9.50
C ARG A 47 8.95 4.59 9.35
N PHE A 48 10.03 4.34 10.12
CA PHE A 48 10.78 3.09 10.02
C PHE A 48 9.97 1.91 10.57
N ASP A 49 9.20 2.12 11.64
CA ASP A 49 8.33 1.10 12.22
C ASP A 49 7.20 0.74 11.25
N LEU A 50 6.61 1.74 10.60
CA LEU A 50 5.56 1.51 9.59
C LEU A 50 6.09 0.76 8.35
N ASN A 51 7.32 1.06 7.90
CA ASN A 51 7.96 0.33 6.82
C ASN A 51 8.25 -1.13 7.20
N LYS A 52 8.71 -1.36 8.43
CA LYS A 52 8.90 -2.71 8.96
C LYS A 52 7.57 -3.45 9.03
N TYR A 53 6.53 -2.81 9.54
CA TYR A 53 5.18 -3.39 9.61
C TYR A 53 4.61 -3.75 8.23
N SER A 54 4.84 -2.92 7.21
CA SER A 54 4.50 -3.27 5.81
C SER A 54 5.18 -4.57 5.34
N THR A 55 6.44 -4.78 5.75
CA THR A 55 7.16 -6.03 5.46
C THR A 55 6.59 -7.22 6.22
N GLU A 56 6.16 -7.03 7.47
CA GLU A 56 5.50 -8.07 8.27
C GLU A 56 4.15 -8.48 7.65
N LEU A 57 3.34 -7.51 7.21
CA LEU A 57 2.08 -7.77 6.48
C LEU A 57 2.33 -8.60 5.22
N ARG A 58 3.48 -8.44 4.55
CA ARG A 58 3.86 -9.22 3.37
C ARG A 58 4.06 -10.70 3.69
N ASN A 59 4.51 -11.01 4.91
CA ASN A 59 4.68 -12.39 5.38
C ASN A 59 3.35 -13.03 5.79
N GLU A 60 2.40 -12.22 6.27
CA GLU A 60 1.09 -12.68 6.72
C GLU A 60 0.08 -12.83 5.56
N PHE A 61 0.12 -11.91 4.60
CA PHE A 61 -0.85 -11.83 3.50
C PHE A 61 -0.16 -12.03 2.16
N ILE A 62 -0.35 -13.21 1.56
CA ILE A 62 0.31 -13.58 0.29
C ILE A 62 0.04 -12.59 -0.84
N PHE A 63 -1.16 -12.01 -0.92
CA PHE A 63 -1.52 -11.02 -1.96
C PHE A 63 -0.80 -9.67 -1.79
N VAL A 64 -0.21 -9.40 -0.62
CA VAL A 64 0.63 -8.22 -0.37
C VAL A 64 2.06 -8.43 -0.88
N LYS A 65 2.45 -9.68 -1.14
CA LYS A 65 3.80 -10.06 -1.60
C LYS A 65 4.19 -9.45 -2.92
N ASP A 66 3.22 -9.22 -3.80
CA ASP A 66 3.47 -8.82 -5.18
C ASP A 66 3.74 -7.32 -5.33
N LEU A 67 3.56 -6.52 -4.27
CA LEU A 67 4.05 -5.14 -4.24
C LEU A 67 5.56 -5.13 -4.13
N ASN A 68 6.23 -4.36 -4.97
CA ASN A 68 7.67 -4.15 -4.88
C ASN A 68 8.04 -3.41 -3.58
N SER A 69 9.32 -3.42 -3.21
CA SER A 69 9.84 -2.82 -1.97
C SER A 69 9.77 -1.28 -1.91
N MET A 70 9.14 -0.65 -2.90
CA MET A 70 9.04 0.81 -3.06
C MET A 70 7.61 1.33 -2.91
N ALA A 71 6.65 0.46 -2.60
CA ALA A 71 5.25 0.81 -2.35
C ALA A 71 4.97 1.15 -0.89
#